data_AF-A0A962Q665-F1
#
_entry.id   AF-A0A962Q665-F1
#
_cell.length_a   1.000
_cell.length_b   1.000
_cell.length_c   1.000
_cell.angle_alpha   90.00
_cell.angle_beta   90.00
_cell.angle_gamma   90.00
#
_symmetry.space_group_name_H-M   'P 1'
#
loop_
_entity.id
_entity.type
_entity.pdbx_description
1 polymer ?
#
loop_
_entity_poly.entity_id
_entity_poly.type
_entity_poly.pdbx_seq_one_letter_code
_entity_poly.pdbx_strand_id
1 'polypeptide(L)' 'MSKKCEGESADTFLGRMEAQCSHIRRYRREVMRREGRRLSYDEAALEWIERYAEDFARDQPAPGPTQE' A
#
# COMPACT_ATOMS: atom_id res chain seq x y z
N MET A 1 17.93 -17.20 27.57
CA MET A 1 18.52 -16.44 26.45
C MET A 1 17.47 -15.44 25.96
N SER A 2 17.60 -14.16 26.33
CA SER A 2 16.64 -13.12 25.92
C SER A 2 17.38 -12.03 25.16
N LYS A 3 17.24 -12.02 23.83
CA LYS A 3 17.35 -10.83 22.97
C LYS A 3 16.66 -11.15 21.63
N LYS A 4 15.34 -11.04 21.57
CA LYS A 4 14.65 -10.79 20.30
C LYS A 4 14.68 -9.26 20.16
N CYS A 5 15.81 -8.75 19.66
CA CYS A 5 15.96 -7.34 19.39
C CYS A 5 14.92 -6.94 18.34
N GLU A 6 14.15 -5.93 18.69
CA GLU A 6 13.12 -5.28 17.91
C GLU A 6 13.70 -4.80 16.56
N GLY A 7 13.23 -5.42 15.49
CA GLY A 7 13.43 -5.00 14.10
C GLY A 7 12.08 -4.87 13.38
N GLU A 8 10.99 -4.68 14.13
CA GLU A 8 9.62 -4.76 13.61
C GLU A 8 9.26 -3.60 12.69
N SER A 9 9.93 -2.46 12.74
CA SER A 9 9.52 -1.27 11.96
C SER A 9 9.90 -1.33 10.48
N ALA A 10 11.12 -1.76 10.15
CA ALA A 10 11.58 -1.81 8.75
C ALA A 10 10.99 -3.01 8.00
N ASP A 11 10.88 -4.16 8.66
CA ASP A 11 10.29 -5.38 8.11
C ASP A 11 8.80 -5.20 7.85
N THR A 12 8.08 -4.54 8.78
CA THR A 12 6.67 -4.19 8.59
C THR A 12 6.47 -3.17 7.48
N PHE A 13 7.33 -2.16 7.36
CA PHE A 13 7.24 -1.18 6.28
C PHE A 13 7.50 -1.81 4.91
N LEU A 14 8.55 -2.63 4.79
CA LEU A 14 8.88 -3.35 3.57
C LEU A 14 7.76 -4.33 3.19
N GLY A 15 7.24 -5.09 4.15
CA GLY A 15 6.12 -6.01 3.93
C GLY A 15 4.84 -5.30 3.51
N ARG A 16 4.55 -4.12 4.08
CA ARG A 16 3.45 -3.26 3.63
C ARG A 16 3.67 -2.78 2.20
N MET A 17 4.88 -2.35 1.85
CA MET A 17 5.21 -1.89 0.49
C MET A 17 5.10 -3.01 -0.55
N GLU A 18 5.55 -4.21 -0.23
CA GLU A 18 5.42 -5.38 -1.10
C GLU A 18 3.95 -5.79 -1.28
N ALA A 19 3.17 -5.77 -0.20
CA ALA A 19 1.73 -6.03 -0.24
C ALA A 19 1.01 -5.04 -1.17
N GLN A 20 1.35 -3.74 -1.11
CA GLN A 20 0.80 -2.74 -2.04
C GLN A 20 1.13 -3.05 -3.50
N CYS A 21 2.38 -3.42 -3.80
CA CYS A 21 2.77 -3.80 -5.15
C CYS A 21 2.01 -5.05 -5.64
N SER A 22 1.76 -6.01 -4.76
CA SER A 22 0.92 -7.17 -5.05
C SER A 22 -0.53 -6.77 -5.36
N HIS A 23 -1.11 -5.86 -4.59
CA HIS A 23 -2.45 -5.34 -4.82
C HIS A 23 -2.58 -4.60 -6.15
N ILE A 24 -1.65 -3.70 -6.48
CA ILE A 24 -1.63 -2.98 -7.77
C ILE A 24 -1.54 -3.97 -8.94
N ARG A 25 -0.68 -4.99 -8.82
CA ARG A 25 -0.59 -6.07 -9.82
C ARG A 25 -1.89 -6.85 -9.98
N ARG A 26 -2.61 -7.09 -8.89
CA ARG A 26 -3.90 -7.78 -8.92
C ARG A 26 -4.98 -6.90 -9.52
N TYR A 27 -5.05 -5.64 -9.12
CA TYR A 27 -5.99 -4.64 -9.64
C TYR A 27 -5.88 -4.53 -11.15
N ARG A 28 -4.66 -4.35 -11.67
CA ARG A 28 -4.40 -4.30 -13.12
C ARG A 28 -4.96 -5.51 -13.87
N ARG A 29 -4.75 -6.73 -13.35
CA ARG A 29 -5.28 -7.96 -13.96
C ARG A 29 -6.80 -8.03 -13.85
N GLU A 30 -7.36 -7.58 -12.73
CA GLU A 30 -8.79 -7.55 -12.50
C GLU A 30 -9.50 -6.58 -13.44
N VAL A 31 -8.97 -5.37 -13.62
CA VAL A 31 -9.47 -4.38 -14.59
C VAL A 31 -9.43 -4.93 -16.01
N MET A 32 -8.33 -5.57 -16.40
CA MET A 32 -8.26 -6.24 -17.71
C MET A 32 -9.34 -7.32 -17.85
N ARG A 33 -9.57 -8.12 -16.82
CA ARG A 33 -10.55 -9.21 -16.86
C ARG A 33 -12.00 -8.73 -16.80
N ARG A 34 -12.28 -7.67 -16.03
CA ARG A 34 -13.64 -7.16 -15.79
C ARG A 34 -14.07 -6.12 -16.81
N GLU A 35 -13.16 -5.21 -17.17
CA GLU A 35 -13.44 -4.06 -18.03
C GLU A 35 -12.80 -4.19 -19.41
N GLY A 36 -11.90 -5.16 -19.63
CA GLY A 36 -11.15 -5.29 -20.89
C GLY A 36 -10.07 -4.23 -21.09
N ARG A 37 -9.88 -3.33 -20.12
CA ARG A 37 -8.91 -2.22 -20.19
C ARG A 37 -7.51 -2.71 -19.83
N ARG A 38 -6.53 -2.35 -20.66
CA ARG A 38 -5.11 -2.61 -20.39
C ARG A 38 -4.48 -1.39 -19.75
N LEU A 39 -4.36 -1.41 -18.43
CA LEU A 39 -3.62 -0.38 -17.69
C LEU A 39 -2.12 -0.66 -17.75
N SER A 40 -1.31 0.39 -17.83
CA SER A 40 0.10 0.37 -17.44
C SER A 40 0.25 0.21 -15.91
N TYR A 41 1.49 -0.01 -15.44
CA TYR A 41 1.73 -0.11 -14.00
C TYR A 41 1.51 1.24 -13.31
N ASP A 42 1.90 2.32 -13.95
CA ASP A 42 1.72 3.69 -13.46
C ASP A 42 0.24 4.06 -13.36
N GLU A 43 -0.55 3.78 -14.41
CA GLU A 43 -2.01 4.01 -14.38
C GLU A 43 -2.71 3.17 -13.31
N ALA A 44 -2.34 1.88 -13.19
CA ALA A 44 -2.91 1.02 -12.16
C ALA A 44 -2.53 1.47 -10.75
N ALA A 45 -1.32 2.01 -10.55
CA ALA A 45 -0.89 2.54 -9.27
C ALA A 45 -1.64 3.83 -8.92
N LEU A 46 -1.81 4.76 -9.87
CA LEU A 46 -2.57 5.99 -9.67
C LEU A 46 -4.03 5.69 -9.32
N GLU A 47 -4.72 4.87 -10.13
CA GLU A 47 -6.11 4.50 -9.85
C GLU A 47 -6.25 3.76 -8.50
N TRP A 48 -5.26 2.94 -8.13
CA TRP A 48 -5.24 2.25 -6.84
C TRP A 48 -5.07 3.21 -5.67
N ILE A 49 -4.14 4.17 -5.78
CA ILE A 49 -3.90 5.19 -4.76
C ILE A 49 -5.15 6.07 -4.62
N GLU A 50 -5.74 6.57 -5.71
CA GLU A 50 -6.95 7.40 -5.65
C GLU A 50 -8.14 6.69 -4.99
N ARG A 51 -8.28 5.37 -5.19
CA ARG A 51 -9.41 4.60 -4.65
C ARG A 51 -9.21 4.10 -3.23
N TYR A 52 -7.96 3.81 -2.83
CA TYR A 52 -7.67 3.07 -1.60
C TYR A 52 -6.72 3.80 -0.65
N ALA A 53 -6.02 4.87 -1.05
CA ALA A 53 -5.07 5.56 -0.17
C ALA A 53 -5.75 6.21 1.05
N GLU A 54 -7.00 6.66 0.92
CA GLU A 54 -7.76 7.21 2.05
C GLU A 54 -8.02 6.18 3.16
N ASP A 55 -8.09 4.89 2.82
CA ASP A 55 -8.24 3.80 3.78
C ASP A 55 -6.92 3.55 4.53
N PHE A 56 -5.80 3.60 3.80
CA PHE A 56 -4.46 3.46 4.40
C PHE A 56 -4.06 4.64 5.28
N ALA A 57 -4.48 5.86 4.96
CA ALA A 57 -4.20 7.05 5.76
C ALA A 57 -4.87 7.00 7.15
N ARG A 58 -5.95 6.24 7.32
CA ARG A 58 -6.63 6.07 8.63
C ARG A 58 -5.95 5.05 9.53
N ASP A 59 -5.29 4.05 8.95
CA ASP A 59 -4.58 3.00 9.70
C ASP A 59 -3.19 3.46 10.16
N GLN A 60 -2.67 4.54 9.59
CA GLN A 60 -1.54 5.26 10.16
C GLN A 60 -2.07 6.15 11.29
N PRO A 61 -1.64 5.98 12.56
CA PRO A 61 -1.96 6.95 13.58
C PRO A 61 -1.47 8.31 13.07
N ALA A 62 -2.40 9.25 12.92
CA ALA A 62 -2.06 10.60 12.47
C ALA A 62 -0.83 11.08 13.24
N PRO A 63 0.20 11.66 12.58
CA PRO A 63 1.20 12.41 13.33
C PRO A 63 0.40 13.41 14.16
N GLY A 64 0.53 13.33 15.49
CA GLY A 64 -0.20 14.21 16.41
C GLY A 64 -0.06 15.67 15.98
N PRO A 65 -1.03 16.53 16.34
CA PRO A 65 -1.11 17.89 15.81
C PRO A 65 0.27 18.53 15.87
N THR A 66 0.77 18.96 14.70
CA THR A 66 1.96 19.79 14.58
C THR A 66 1.75 20.96 15.53
N GLN A 67 2.37 20.91 16.71
CA GLN A 67 2.48 22.09 17.55
C GLN A 67 3.45 23.02 16.84
N GLU A 68 2.91 24.13 16.36
CA GLU A 68 3.64 25.33 15.97
C GLU A 68 4.57 25.82 17.09
#